data_AF-A0A6J5E7D5-F1
#
_entry.id   AF-A0A6J5E7D5-F1
#
_cell.length_a   1.000
_cell.length_b   1.000
_cell.length_c   1.000
_cell.angle_alpha   90.00
_cell.angle_beta   90.00
_cell.angle_gamma   90.00
#
_symmetry.space_group_name_H-M   'P 1'
#
loop_
_entity.id
_entity.type
_entity.pdbx_description
1 polymer ?
#
loop_
_entity_poly.entity_id
_entity_poly.type
_entity_poly.pdbx_seq_one_letter_code
_entity_poly.pdbx_strand_id
1 'polypeptide(L)' 'MNGAVVYVVQELLSGEFLCPADGDVSFTPRLRDAGGFGDADEAVHAGRDHCDGPFDVVPVIFLRRVH' A
#
# COMPACT_ATOMS: atom_id res chain seq x y z
N MET A 1 6.34 -11.54 -18.47
CA MET A 1 5.79 -10.49 -17.59
C MET A 1 5.48 -11.16 -16.26
N ASN A 2 6.32 -10.99 -15.24
CA ASN A 2 6.00 -11.44 -13.89
C ASN A 2 5.62 -10.20 -13.10
N GLY A 3 4.36 -9.78 -13.23
CA GLY A 3 3.80 -8.83 -12.28
C GLY A 3 3.59 -9.59 -10.98
N ALA A 4 4.45 -9.35 -9.99
CA ALA A 4 4.23 -9.89 -8.67
C ALA A 4 2.96 -9.25 -8.09
N VAL A 5 2.08 -10.08 -7.52
CA VAL A 5 0.99 -9.56 -6.68
C VAL A 5 1.65 -8.95 -5.44
N VAL A 6 1.30 -7.70 -5.15
CA VAL A 6 1.66 -7.03 -3.89
C VAL A 6 0.40 -6.54 -3.23
N TYR A 7 0.44 -6.38 -1.92
CA TYR A 7 -0.68 -5.87 -1.15
C TYR A 7 -0.42 -4.40 -0.84
N VAL A 8 -1.42 -3.55 -1.06
CA VAL A 8 -1.39 -2.15 -0.64
C VAL A 8 -2.43 -1.94 0.44
N VAL A 9 -2.21 -0.95 1.31
CA VAL A 9 -3.16 -0.58 2.35
C VAL A 9 -3.75 0.78 2.03
N GLN A 10 -5.08 0.88 2.07
CA GLN A 10 -5.82 2.13 1.87
C GLN A 10 -6.57 2.50 3.15
N GLU A 11 -6.32 3.70 3.66
CA GLU A 11 -7.07 4.26 4.79
C GLU A 11 -8.39 4.85 4.28
N LEU A 12 -9.52 4.42 4.86
CA LEU A 12 -10.84 4.67 4.27
C LEU A 12 -11.44 6.04 4.62
N LEU A 13 -10.86 6.75 5.60
CA LEU A 13 -11.34 8.07 6.00
C LEU A 13 -10.81 9.17 5.05
N SER A 14 -9.52 9.12 4.75
CA SER A 14 -8.82 10.01 3.81
C SER A 14 -8.88 9.51 2.37
N GLY A 15 -8.97 8.20 2.16
CA GLY A 15 -8.83 7.55 0.86
C GLY A 15 -7.37 7.41 0.40
N GLU A 16 -6.40 7.77 1.24
CA GLU A 16 -4.97 7.70 0.93
C GLU A 16 -4.40 6.31 1.16
N PHE A 17 -3.29 6.03 0.49
CA PHE A 17 -2.55 4.79 0.58
C PHE A 17 -1.33 4.95 1.46
N LEU A 18 -1.04 3.93 2.24
CA LEU A 18 0.23 3.86 2.97
C LEU A 18 1.40 3.84 1.98
N CYS A 19 2.41 4.68 2.23
CA CYS A 19 3.65 4.72 1.46
C CYS A 19 4.86 4.99 2.34
N PRO A 20 6.04 4.44 2.01
CA PRO A 20 7.28 4.85 2.65
C PRO A 20 7.66 6.28 2.24
N ALA A 21 8.00 7.13 3.20
CA ALA A 21 8.49 8.49 2.98
C ALA A 21 9.67 8.79 3.93
N ASP A 22 10.86 9.05 3.36
CA ASP A 22 12.06 9.47 4.10
C ASP A 22 12.44 8.64 5.34
N GLY A 23 12.19 7.32 5.28
CA GLY A 23 12.51 6.39 6.37
C GLY A 23 11.42 6.25 7.43
N ASP A 24 10.29 6.92 7.24
CA ASP A 24 9.07 6.75 8.02
C ASP A 24 7.90 6.31 7.11
N VAL A 25 6.76 6.01 7.72
CA VAL A 25 5.52 5.66 7.01
C VAL A 25 4.62 6.88 6.92
N SER A 26 4.16 7.16 5.71
CA SER A 26 3.27 8.28 5.41
C SER A 26 2.12 7.83 4.49
N PHE A 27 1.35 8.80 4.00
CA PHE A 27 0.18 8.59 3.17
C PHE A 27 0.33 9.31 1.82
N THR A 28 -0.22 8.70 0.78
CA THR A 28 -0.26 9.27 -0.57
C THR A 28 -1.63 9.06 -1.20
N PRO A 29 -2.18 10.05 -1.93
CA PRO A 29 -3.42 9.86 -2.67
C PRO A 29 -3.23 9.02 -3.94
N ARG A 30 -1.98 8.65 -4.29
CA ARG A 30 -1.65 7.98 -5.55
C ARG A 30 -1.27 6.52 -5.32
N LEU A 31 -2.11 5.60 -5.81
CA LEU A 31 -1.86 4.15 -5.75
C LEU A 31 -0.49 3.73 -6.32
N ARG A 32 -0.01 4.41 -7.37
CA ARG A 32 1.30 4.11 -7.99
C ARG A 32 2.50 4.40 -7.08
N ASP A 33 2.30 5.27 -6.11
CA ASP A 33 3.31 5.73 -5.15
C ASP A 33 3.12 5.01 -3.79
N ALA A 34 2.13 4.11 -3.68
CA ALA A 34 1.86 3.32 -2.49
C ALA A 34 2.96 2.29 -2.20
N GLY A 35 3.15 2.00 -0.91
CA GLY A 35 3.98 0.91 -0.43
C GLY A 35 3.32 -0.43 -0.72
N GLY A 36 4.05 -1.32 -1.41
CA GLY A 36 3.60 -2.69 -1.67
C GLY A 36 4.25 -3.67 -0.71
N PHE A 37 3.42 -4.50 -0.08
CA PHE A 37 3.85 -5.60 0.79
C PHE A 37 3.83 -6.93 0.03
N GLY A 38 4.72 -7.84 0.39
CA GLY A 38 4.81 -9.17 -0.25
C GLY A 38 3.73 -10.13 0.23
N ASP A 39 3.15 -9.86 1.39
CA ASP A 39 2.16 -10.71 2.07
C ASP A 39 1.00 -9.88 2.65
N ALA A 40 -0.18 -10.51 2.75
CA ALA A 40 -1.37 -9.85 3.24
C ALA A 40 -1.31 -9.58 4.76
N ASP A 41 -0.73 -10.48 5.56
CA ASP A 41 -0.64 -10.31 7.01
C ASP A 41 0.32 -9.15 7.35
N GLU A 42 1.41 -9.01 6.59
CA GLU A 42 2.33 -7.87 6.71
C GLU A 42 1.61 -6.54 6.44
N ALA A 43 0.80 -6.48 5.37
CA ALA A 43 0.00 -5.31 5.04
C ALA A 43 -1.06 -5.00 6.13
N VAL A 44 -1.73 -6.02 6.67
CA VAL A 44 -2.68 -5.84 7.78
C VAL A 44 -1.98 -5.30 9.02
N HIS A 45 -0.78 -5.79 9.33
CA HIS A 45 0.00 -5.30 10.46
C HIS A 45 0.37 -3.83 10.30
N ALA A 46 0.89 -3.44 9.12
CA ALA A 46 1.19 -2.05 8.80
C ALA A 46 -0.06 -1.14 8.88
N GLY A 47 -1.20 -1.62 8.38
CA GLY A 47 -2.47 -0.89 8.49
C GLY A 47 -2.90 -0.67 9.95
N ARG A 48 -2.70 -1.65 10.83
CA ARG A 48 -3.03 -1.51 12.26
C ARG A 48 -2.10 -0.54 13.01
N ASP A 49 -0.82 -0.50 12.63
CA ASP A 49 0.16 0.35 13.28
C ASP A 49 0.05 1.81 12.84
N HIS A 50 -0.39 2.07 11.59
CA HIS A 50 -0.32 3.41 11.01
C HIS A 50 -1.66 4.05 10.66
N CYS A 51 -2.75 3.28 10.47
CA CYS A 51 -4.07 3.86 10.25
C CYS A 51 -4.78 4.08 11.60
N ASP A 52 -5.22 5.32 11.85
CA ASP A 52 -6.04 5.66 13.02
C ASP A 52 -7.49 5.15 12.91
N GLY A 53 -7.89 4.66 11.73
CA GLY A 53 -9.26 4.29 11.39
C GLY A 53 -9.38 3.02 10.54
N PRO A 54 -10.57 2.77 9.97
CA PRO A 54 -10.79 1.61 9.11
C PRO A 54 -9.92 1.70 7.85
N PHE A 55 -9.39 0.55 7.44
CA PHE A 55 -8.53 0.41 6.28
C PHE A 55 -8.86 -0.87 5.50
N ASP A 56 -8.54 -0.87 4.21
CA ASP A 56 -8.61 -2.04 3.34
C ASP A 56 -7.21 -2.49 2.92
N VAL A 57 -7.04 -3.81 2.77
CA VAL A 57 -5.84 -4.42 2.17
C VAL A 57 -6.21 -4.95 0.80
N VAL A 58 -5.60 -4.38 -0.24
CA VAL A 58 -5.98 -4.65 -1.64
C VAL A 58 -4.81 -5.31 -2.37
N PRO A 59 -4.99 -6.52 -2.94
CA PRO A 59 -3.99 -7.13 -3.81
C PRO A 59 -3.98 -6.41 -5.17
N VAL A 60 -2.81 -5.94 -5.60
CA VAL A 60 -2.60 -5.25 -6.87
C VAL A 60 -1.41 -5.85 -7.63
N ILE A 61 -1.40 -5.64 -8.94
CA ILE A 61 -0.28 -6.02 -9.81
C ILE A 61 0.27 -4.74 -10.44
N PHE A 62 1.49 -4.35 -10.05
CA PHE A 62 2.18 -3.23 -10.70
C PHE A 62 2.81 -3.68 -12.01
N LEU A 63 2.26 -3.20 -13.13
CA LEU A 63 2.81 -3.41 -14.45
C LEU A 63 3.90 -2.36 -14.72
N ARG A 64 5.17 -2.75 -14.71
CA ARG A 64 6.23 -1.89 -15.24
C ARG A 64 6.07 -1.77 -16.75
N ARG A 65 5.83 -0.55 -17.23
CA ARG A 65 5.84 -0.23 -18.66
C ARG A 65 7.29 -0.28 -19.15
N VAL A 66 7.64 -1.30 -19.89
CA VAL A 66 8.94 -1.38 -20.60
C VAL A 66 8.83 -0.43 -21.79
N HIS A 67 9.70 0.58 -21.84
CA HIS A 67 9.88 1.45 -23.00
C HIS A 67 11.01 0.90 -23.88
#